data_AF-A0A2I1EYK4-F1
#
_entry.id   AF-A0A2I1EYK4-F1
#
_cell.length_a   1.000
_cell.length_b   1.000
_cell.length_c   1.000
_cell.angle_alpha   90.00
_cell.angle_beta   90.00
_cell.angle_gamma   90.00
#
_symmetry.space_group_name_H-M   'P 1'
#
loop_
_entity.id
_entity.type
_entity.pdbx_description
1 polymer ?
#
loop_
_entity_poly.entity_id
_entity_poly.type
_entity_poly.pdbx_seq_one_letter_code
_entity_poly.pdbx_strand_id
1 'polypeptide(L)'
;MVQSRQLQCNHIDREPGYPVAAIERGKQVIVSCNKSFVVSDHDFTKCGIIPSVTMFCDIPMNIEDSFYQGKVYAGLKDPTFQPSSPMRHNSELYNLLANDKQQNPFLLIYTDDLDLLIAVRTPPGHSWKNPVERIMSILNLGLQCIGLMRAEMDEEFEEIMKYCNSMDDIRNKAEEEPQLKEQLLNSLQPTLELMENLIKRLELKGEQFGTFKAAFDEEMTTLWNSLLSIDNLLTMEDNSKRSIQNKIKFLEFYNHCCRSRHYFFEIKKCGSLDWHICKPVRCDSETWLKVHNFPDPIPSLDGKKYKSFEELYGQETSEEYRPSLKYKKNSNNEMGFKPSAQCCKNVGTLIQCGECDKWRVIYSKSKLALQESEELARFLDEIQYTDGDSFYDIASNDTNDSMKKLFSIVKVNNTLTCNSPIEIPYYSSRLFKEVLCFNCGVECEEHNTNHGEYFPYCEDCDIPPFNNRAHDIQLSLSICKGEFPAEIIEDTPQCYIDLMKNVGMNIHQKDHLLK
;
A
#
# COMPACT_ATOMS: atom_id res chain seq x y z
N MET A 1 -13.67 -15.15 -2.14
CA MET A 1 -12.76 -14.00 -2.33
C MET A 1 -11.87 -13.94 -1.11
N VAL A 2 -10.55 -13.76 -1.28
CA VAL A 2 -9.63 -13.60 -0.15
C VAL A 2 -9.10 -12.18 -0.14
N GLN A 3 -9.12 -11.57 1.04
CA GLN A 3 -8.49 -10.30 1.28
C GLN A 3 -7.46 -10.49 2.38
N SER A 4 -6.21 -10.13 2.11
CA SER A 4 -5.13 -10.15 3.10
C SER A 4 -4.57 -8.76 3.27
N ARG A 5 -4.22 -8.41 4.50
CA ARG A 5 -3.50 -7.17 4.81
C ARG A 5 -2.55 -7.43 5.96
N GLN A 6 -1.31 -7.04 5.75
CA GLN A 6 -0.38 -6.88 6.85
C GLN A 6 -0.75 -5.59 7.59
N LEU A 7 -0.90 -5.68 8.90
CA LEU A 7 -1.34 -4.57 9.71
C LEU A 7 -0.31 -4.35 10.81
N GLN A 8 0.32 -3.18 10.84
CA GLN A 8 1.14 -2.84 11.98
C GLN A 8 0.24 -2.50 13.17
N CYS A 9 0.29 -3.32 14.22
CA CYS A 9 0.15 -2.78 15.56
C CYS A 9 1.45 -2.05 15.85
N ASN A 10 1.35 -0.81 16.30
CA ASN A 10 2.49 -0.04 16.79
C ASN A 10 3.34 -0.91 17.71
N HIS A 11 4.67 -0.87 17.50
CA HIS A 11 5.68 -1.58 18.27
C HIS A 11 5.24 -1.76 19.73
N ILE A 12 4.89 -3.00 20.06
CA ILE A 12 4.58 -3.38 21.43
C ILE A 12 5.93 -3.66 22.04
N ASP A 13 6.42 -2.69 22.79
CA ASP A 13 7.74 -2.67 23.37
C ASP A 13 7.79 -3.62 24.57
N ARG A 14 8.64 -4.65 24.51
CA ARG A 14 8.46 -5.86 25.34
C ARG A 14 9.64 -6.19 26.25
N GLU A 15 10.44 -5.23 26.67
CA GLU A 15 11.60 -5.58 27.51
C GLU A 15 11.18 -6.16 28.89
N PRO A 16 11.95 -7.12 29.44
CA PRO A 16 11.67 -7.69 30.75
C PRO A 16 11.59 -6.59 31.82
N GLY A 17 10.51 -6.59 32.60
CA GLY A 17 10.27 -5.59 33.64
C GLY A 17 9.60 -4.29 33.16
N TYR A 18 9.41 -4.11 31.85
CA TYR A 18 8.81 -2.91 31.24
C TYR A 18 7.56 -3.26 30.42
N PRO A 19 6.40 -3.51 31.05
CA PRO A 19 5.18 -3.79 30.30
C PRO A 19 4.70 -2.55 29.55
N VAL A 20 4.42 -2.71 28.25
CA VAL A 20 3.88 -1.63 27.42
C VAL A 20 2.48 -1.94 26.92
N ALA A 21 1.66 -0.90 26.83
CA ALA A 21 0.31 -0.98 26.28
C ALA A 21 0.35 -1.55 24.86
N ALA A 22 -0.38 -2.63 24.63
CA ALA A 22 -0.49 -3.22 23.30
C ALA A 22 -1.05 -2.22 22.27
N ILE A 23 -1.88 -1.26 22.72
CA ILE A 23 -2.54 -0.24 21.89
C ILE A 23 -2.68 1.07 22.67
N GLU A 24 -2.32 2.18 22.01
CA GLU A 24 -2.34 3.57 22.51
C GLU A 24 -1.44 3.84 23.73
N ARG A 25 -0.39 4.66 23.51
CA ARG A 25 0.55 5.07 24.56
C ARG A 25 -0.16 5.93 25.63
N GLY A 26 0.24 5.76 26.90
CA GLY A 26 -0.18 6.63 28.01
C GLY A 26 -1.49 6.27 28.71
N LYS A 27 -2.07 5.08 28.43
CA LYS A 27 -3.25 4.58 29.16
C LYS A 27 -2.87 3.58 30.25
N GLN A 28 -3.70 3.50 31.29
CA GLN A 28 -3.58 2.46 32.32
C GLN A 28 -3.77 1.08 31.68
N VAL A 29 -2.88 0.15 31.99
CA VAL A 29 -2.87 -1.21 31.45
C VAL A 29 -3.00 -2.25 32.55
N ILE A 30 -3.69 -3.33 32.22
CA ILE A 30 -3.78 -4.52 33.05
C ILE A 30 -2.50 -5.33 32.84
N VAL A 31 -1.89 -5.71 33.95
CA VAL A 31 -0.64 -6.47 34.04
C VAL A 31 -0.82 -7.64 34.99
N SER A 32 -0.01 -8.69 34.83
CA SER A 32 -0.10 -9.89 35.68
C SER A 32 0.18 -9.58 37.15
N CYS A 33 -0.59 -10.18 38.06
CA CYS A 33 -0.63 -9.86 39.49
C CYS A 33 0.67 -10.13 40.28
N ASN A 34 1.64 -10.86 39.71
CA ASN A 34 2.87 -11.28 40.39
C ASN A 34 4.16 -10.81 39.68
N LYS A 35 4.13 -9.68 38.96
CA LYS A 35 5.28 -9.13 38.23
C LYS A 35 5.80 -7.86 38.91
N SER A 36 7.12 -7.77 39.09
CA SER A 36 7.81 -6.55 39.54
C SER A 36 8.04 -5.64 38.34
N PHE A 37 7.77 -4.34 38.49
CA PHE A 37 7.93 -3.35 37.42
C PHE A 37 9.12 -2.45 37.67
N VAL A 38 9.83 -2.10 36.61
CA VAL A 38 10.97 -1.17 36.65
C VAL A 38 10.54 0.15 36.02
N VAL A 39 10.94 1.26 36.63
CA VAL A 39 10.71 2.61 36.09
C VAL A 39 11.86 2.94 35.13
N SER A 40 11.54 3.32 33.89
CA SER A 40 12.51 3.86 32.94
C SER A 40 12.04 5.22 32.43
N ASP A 41 12.99 6.09 32.15
CA ASP A 41 12.87 7.49 31.76
C ASP A 41 12.92 7.71 30.23
N HIS A 42 13.08 6.63 29.44
CA HIS A 42 13.17 6.67 27.98
C HIS A 42 12.37 5.53 27.30
N ASP A 43 11.95 5.76 26.05
CA ASP A 43 11.41 4.70 25.15
C ASP A 43 12.52 3.64 24.93
N PHE A 44 12.55 2.59 25.75
CA PHE A 44 13.55 1.52 25.72
C PHE A 44 12.99 0.28 25.03
N THR A 45 13.02 0.26 23.70
CA THR A 45 12.19 -0.66 22.91
C THR A 45 13.03 -1.36 21.83
N LYS A 46 13.45 -2.60 22.08
CA LYS A 46 14.36 -3.34 21.15
C LYS A 46 13.64 -4.40 20.33
N CYS A 47 12.55 -4.96 20.87
CA CYS A 47 11.74 -5.98 20.21
C CYS A 47 10.29 -5.51 20.02
N GLY A 48 9.67 -5.95 18.93
CA GLY A 48 8.26 -5.69 18.61
C GLY A 48 7.52 -6.96 18.20
N ILE A 49 6.20 -6.88 18.02
CA ILE A 49 5.40 -7.93 17.38
C ILE A 49 4.43 -7.29 16.40
N ILE A 50 4.40 -7.81 15.18
CA ILE A 50 3.56 -7.32 14.09
C ILE A 50 2.43 -8.33 13.84
N PRO A 51 1.15 -7.90 13.92
CA PRO A 51 0.04 -8.73 13.48
C PRO A 51 -0.08 -8.75 11.95
N SER A 52 -0.71 -9.78 11.43
CA SER A 52 -1.09 -9.88 10.02
C SER A 52 -2.47 -10.49 9.93
N VAL A 53 -3.34 -9.93 9.10
CA VAL A 53 -4.74 -10.35 9.03
C VAL A 53 -5.07 -10.83 7.63
N THR A 54 -5.69 -12.00 7.58
CA THR A 54 -6.25 -12.57 6.36
C THR A 54 -7.73 -12.85 6.60
N MET A 55 -8.58 -12.38 5.69
CA MET A 55 -10.02 -12.60 5.74
C MET A 55 -10.45 -13.36 4.49
N PHE A 56 -11.11 -14.48 4.70
CA PHE A 56 -11.85 -15.19 3.66
C PHE A 56 -13.26 -14.61 3.68
N CYS A 57 -13.56 -13.79 2.68
CA CYS A 57 -14.85 -13.12 2.60
C CYS A 57 -15.91 -14.07 2.05
N ASP A 58 -17.04 -14.13 2.75
CA ASP A 58 -18.26 -14.71 2.20
C ASP A 58 -18.73 -13.81 1.06
N ILE A 59 -18.95 -14.39 -0.12
CA ILE A 59 -19.44 -13.63 -1.26
C ILE A 59 -20.95 -13.39 -1.03
N PRO A 60 -21.39 -12.13 -0.91
CA PRO A 60 -22.80 -11.84 -0.75
C PRO A 60 -23.60 -12.27 -1.98
N MET A 61 -24.85 -12.71 -1.78
CA MET A 61 -25.74 -13.05 -2.90
C MET A 61 -26.27 -11.82 -3.64
N ASN A 62 -26.29 -10.65 -2.98
CA ASN A 62 -26.75 -9.40 -3.57
C ASN A 62 -25.66 -8.33 -3.51
N ILE A 63 -25.64 -7.43 -4.50
CA ILE A 63 -24.66 -6.34 -4.58
C ILE A 63 -24.76 -5.33 -3.42
N GLU A 64 -25.93 -5.23 -2.79
CA GLU A 64 -26.17 -4.34 -1.65
C GLU A 64 -25.69 -4.93 -0.30
N ASP A 65 -25.43 -6.23 -0.26
CA ASP A 65 -24.97 -6.90 0.95
C ASP A 65 -23.47 -6.68 1.18
N SER A 66 -23.04 -6.77 2.43
CA SER A 66 -21.67 -6.40 2.82
C SER A 66 -20.69 -7.56 2.70
N PHE A 67 -19.55 -7.33 2.03
CA PHE A 67 -18.36 -8.19 2.08
C PHE A 67 -17.66 -8.23 3.45
N TYR A 68 -18.14 -7.45 4.44
CA TYR A 68 -17.67 -7.50 5.82
C TYR A 68 -18.30 -8.68 6.58
N GLN A 69 -18.05 -9.88 6.08
CA GLN A 69 -18.47 -11.16 6.64
C GLN A 69 -17.56 -12.28 6.14
N GLY A 70 -17.38 -13.31 6.97
CA GLY A 70 -16.60 -14.50 6.63
C GLY A 70 -15.58 -14.83 7.71
N LYS A 71 -14.60 -15.66 7.37
CA LYS A 71 -13.60 -16.16 8.32
C LYS A 71 -12.39 -15.24 8.40
N VAL A 72 -12.04 -14.82 9.62
CA VAL A 72 -10.86 -13.99 9.87
C VAL A 72 -9.76 -14.85 10.49
N TYR A 73 -8.53 -14.66 10.03
CA TYR A 73 -7.31 -15.22 10.57
C TYR A 73 -6.35 -14.10 10.93
N ALA A 74 -5.73 -14.17 12.12
CA ALA A 74 -4.68 -13.25 12.51
C ALA A 74 -3.42 -14.00 12.97
N GLY A 75 -2.27 -13.62 12.42
CA GLY A 75 -0.96 -14.15 12.78
C GLY A 75 -0.12 -13.08 13.46
N LEU A 76 0.81 -13.50 14.32
CA LEU A 76 1.73 -12.61 15.04
C LEU A 76 3.15 -12.97 14.66
N LYS A 77 3.99 -11.94 14.44
CA LYS A 77 5.34 -12.10 13.92
C LYS A 77 6.34 -11.27 14.72
N ASP A 78 7.53 -11.80 14.95
CA ASP A 78 8.67 -11.01 15.40
C ASP A 78 9.33 -10.33 14.18
N PRO A 79 9.34 -9.00 14.07
CA PRO A 79 9.95 -8.32 12.93
C PRO A 79 11.47 -8.52 12.86
N THR A 80 12.13 -8.91 13.94
CA THR A 80 13.57 -9.12 13.99
C THR A 80 13.97 -10.31 13.11
N PHE A 81 13.43 -11.50 13.37
CA PHE A 81 13.77 -12.74 12.68
C PHE A 81 12.70 -13.24 11.72
N GLN A 82 11.48 -12.68 11.77
CA GLN A 82 10.38 -13.00 10.86
C GLN A 82 9.93 -11.73 10.14
N PRO A 83 10.85 -11.04 9.41
CA PRO A 83 10.52 -9.80 8.73
C PRO A 83 9.45 -10.05 7.68
N SER A 84 8.64 -9.03 7.50
CA SER A 84 7.62 -8.97 6.48
C SER A 84 8.23 -8.93 5.08
N SER A 85 7.88 -9.90 4.26
CA SER A 85 8.27 -9.94 2.84
C SER A 85 7.10 -10.41 1.98
N PRO A 86 7.04 -10.05 0.68
CA PRO A 86 6.04 -10.59 -0.23
C PRO A 86 5.99 -12.13 -0.19
N MET A 87 7.16 -12.78 -0.15
CA MET A 87 7.24 -14.25 -0.12
C MET A 87 6.66 -14.85 1.16
N ARG A 88 6.93 -14.25 2.33
CA ARG A 88 6.38 -14.73 3.61
C ARG A 88 4.86 -14.62 3.64
N HIS A 89 4.31 -13.47 3.22
CA HIS A 89 2.86 -13.27 3.18
C HIS A 89 2.16 -14.23 2.21
N ASN A 90 2.77 -14.47 1.04
CA ASN A 90 2.24 -15.44 0.10
C ASN A 90 2.29 -16.87 0.65
N SER A 91 3.35 -17.23 1.38
CA SER A 91 3.48 -18.55 2.02
C SER A 91 2.47 -18.75 3.15
N GLU A 92 2.26 -17.73 3.99
CA GLU A 92 1.23 -17.75 5.04
C GLU A 92 -0.17 -17.87 4.45
N LEU A 93 -0.45 -17.08 3.41
CA LEU A 93 -1.72 -17.16 2.68
C LEU A 93 -1.90 -18.55 2.07
N TYR A 94 -0.87 -19.10 1.42
CA TYR A 94 -0.89 -20.45 0.87
C TYR A 94 -1.22 -21.50 1.93
N ASN A 95 -0.56 -21.42 3.09
CA ASN A 95 -0.80 -22.36 4.19
C ASN A 95 -2.23 -22.25 4.75
N LEU A 96 -2.78 -21.04 4.85
CA LEU A 96 -4.16 -20.84 5.26
C LEU A 96 -5.15 -21.45 4.25
N LEU A 97 -4.86 -21.29 2.97
CA LEU A 97 -5.68 -21.79 1.86
C LEU A 97 -5.62 -23.32 1.76
N ALA A 98 -4.44 -23.92 1.86
CA ALA A 98 -4.24 -25.37 1.81
C ALA A 98 -4.96 -26.11 2.95
N ASN A 99 -5.16 -25.42 4.09
CA ASN A 99 -5.88 -25.95 5.25
C ASN A 99 -7.37 -25.54 5.30
N ASP A 100 -7.87 -24.81 4.30
CA ASP A 100 -9.26 -24.36 4.26
C ASP A 100 -10.21 -25.53 3.96
N LYS A 101 -11.16 -25.77 4.88
CA LYS A 101 -12.11 -26.89 4.79
C LYS A 101 -13.12 -26.74 3.65
N GLN A 102 -13.34 -25.51 3.17
CA GLN A 102 -14.30 -25.27 2.09
C GLN A 102 -13.80 -25.71 0.72
N GLN A 103 -12.52 -26.07 0.55
CA GLN A 103 -11.91 -26.39 -0.76
C GLN A 103 -12.26 -25.34 -1.82
N ASN A 104 -12.42 -24.08 -1.40
CA ASN A 104 -12.64 -23.00 -2.34
C ASN A 104 -11.36 -22.89 -3.19
N PRO A 105 -11.47 -22.81 -4.54
CA PRO A 105 -10.32 -22.72 -5.42
C PRO A 105 -9.71 -21.32 -5.28
N PHE A 106 -8.84 -21.15 -4.29
CA PHE A 106 -8.10 -19.92 -4.04
C PHE A 106 -6.62 -20.27 -4.07
N LEU A 107 -5.84 -19.72 -5.01
CA LEU A 107 -4.40 -20.01 -5.06
C LEU A 107 -3.52 -19.06 -5.91
N LEU A 108 -2.32 -18.79 -5.38
CA LEU A 108 -0.98 -18.69 -6.05
C LEU A 108 -0.72 -19.68 -7.23
N ILE A 109 -1.36 -19.46 -8.37
CA ILE A 109 -1.05 -19.82 -9.78
C ILE A 109 -0.48 -21.22 -10.09
N TYR A 110 0.59 -21.70 -9.45
CA TYR A 110 1.35 -22.87 -9.91
C TYR A 110 1.13 -24.19 -9.16
N THR A 111 0.58 -24.19 -7.93
CA THR A 111 0.36 -25.43 -7.15
C THR A 111 -1.03 -26.10 -7.32
N ASP A 112 -2.11 -25.38 -7.65
CA ASP A 112 -3.53 -25.86 -7.61
C ASP A 112 -4.25 -25.73 -8.97
N ASP A 113 -3.52 -25.40 -10.04
CA ASP A 113 -3.98 -25.55 -11.43
C ASP A 113 -5.26 -24.76 -11.80
N LEU A 114 -5.34 -23.48 -11.39
CA LEU A 114 -6.46 -22.58 -11.70
C LEU A 114 -6.43 -22.05 -13.14
N ASP A 115 -7.60 -21.87 -13.74
CA ASP A 115 -7.73 -21.36 -15.10
C ASP A 115 -7.69 -19.82 -15.19
N LEU A 116 -8.06 -19.13 -14.10
CA LEU A 116 -8.06 -17.67 -13.97
C LEU A 116 -7.82 -17.26 -12.51
N LEU A 117 -6.87 -16.36 -12.28
CA LEU A 117 -6.62 -15.67 -11.03
C LEU A 117 -6.75 -14.17 -11.25
N ILE A 118 -7.49 -13.48 -10.37
CA ILE A 118 -7.59 -12.02 -10.37
C ILE A 118 -7.27 -11.52 -8.97
N ALA A 119 -6.20 -10.75 -8.83
CA ALA A 119 -5.85 -10.00 -7.64
C ALA A 119 -6.30 -8.56 -7.81
N VAL A 120 -7.22 -8.08 -6.97
CA VAL A 120 -7.78 -6.72 -7.05
C VAL A 120 -7.33 -5.89 -5.85
N ARG A 121 -7.00 -4.63 -6.09
CA ARG A 121 -6.73 -3.64 -5.04
C ARG A 121 -7.84 -2.58 -4.98
N THR A 122 -8.12 -2.08 -3.78
CA THR A 122 -9.06 -0.97 -3.59
C THR A 122 -8.47 0.34 -4.09
N PRO A 123 -9.27 1.22 -4.73
CA PRO A 123 -8.81 2.54 -5.14
C PRO A 123 -8.30 3.40 -3.97
N PRO A 124 -7.30 4.28 -4.20
CA PRO A 124 -6.80 5.19 -3.17
C PRO A 124 -7.90 6.06 -2.54
N GLY A 125 -7.86 6.22 -1.20
CA GLY A 125 -8.87 6.99 -0.45
C GLY A 125 -10.19 6.25 -0.17
N HIS A 126 -10.32 5.00 -0.63
CA HIS A 126 -11.46 4.12 -0.34
C HIS A 126 -11.09 2.95 0.57
N SER A 127 -9.99 3.07 1.31
CA SER A 127 -9.47 2.06 2.22
C SER A 127 -10.51 1.66 3.29
N TRP A 128 -11.35 2.61 3.72
CA TRP A 128 -12.50 2.36 4.61
C TRP A 128 -13.54 1.35 4.07
N LYS A 129 -13.60 1.15 2.74
CA LYS A 129 -14.45 0.13 2.11
C LYS A 129 -13.84 -1.26 2.16
N ASN A 130 -12.55 -1.40 2.46
CA ASN A 130 -11.87 -2.68 2.55
C ASN A 130 -12.28 -3.40 3.86
N PRO A 131 -12.98 -4.55 3.78
CA PRO A 131 -13.39 -5.34 4.92
C PRO A 131 -12.27 -5.64 5.92
N VAL A 132 -11.06 -5.97 5.44
CA VAL A 132 -9.91 -6.31 6.30
C VAL A 132 -9.46 -5.12 7.12
N GLU A 133 -9.53 -3.89 6.58
CA GLU A 133 -9.15 -2.71 7.34
C GLU A 133 -10.05 -2.48 8.54
N ARG A 134 -11.34 -2.84 8.40
CA ARG A 134 -12.30 -2.73 9.49
C ARG A 134 -12.05 -3.76 10.59
N ILE A 135 -11.35 -4.87 10.31
CA ILE A 135 -10.94 -5.86 11.33
C ILE A 135 -10.00 -5.25 12.36
N MET A 136 -9.24 -4.20 12.00
CA MET A 136 -8.37 -3.52 12.96
C MET A 136 -9.12 -2.98 14.16
N SER A 137 -10.33 -2.47 13.97
CA SER A 137 -11.12 -2.00 15.10
C SER A 137 -11.42 -3.11 16.12
N ILE A 138 -11.67 -4.33 15.65
CA ILE A 138 -11.94 -5.50 16.49
C ILE A 138 -10.66 -5.98 17.20
N LEU A 139 -9.56 -6.11 16.45
CA LEU A 139 -8.26 -6.43 17.05
C LEU A 139 -7.86 -5.37 18.08
N ASN A 140 -8.14 -4.10 17.79
CA ASN A 140 -7.77 -3.02 18.67
C ASN A 140 -8.53 -3.04 19.99
N LEU A 141 -9.83 -3.32 19.92
CA LEU A 141 -10.65 -3.53 21.12
C LEU A 141 -10.19 -4.77 21.90
N GLY A 142 -9.86 -5.85 21.21
CA GLY A 142 -9.40 -7.11 21.82
C GLY A 142 -8.06 -7.00 22.55
N LEU A 143 -7.19 -6.09 22.10
CA LEU A 143 -5.87 -5.85 22.67
C LEU A 143 -5.82 -4.59 23.55
N GLN A 144 -6.95 -3.91 23.74
CA GLN A 144 -7.01 -2.68 24.53
C GLN A 144 -6.67 -2.95 26.00
N CYS A 145 -5.94 -2.02 26.63
CA CYS A 145 -5.61 -2.05 28.05
C CYS A 145 -4.79 -3.27 28.51
N ILE A 146 -4.06 -3.94 27.60
CA ILE A 146 -3.17 -5.06 27.97
C ILE A 146 -1.72 -4.59 27.94
N GLY A 147 -0.99 -4.81 29.03
CA GLY A 147 0.45 -4.59 29.12
C GLY A 147 1.21 -5.86 28.77
N LEU A 148 2.13 -5.79 27.81
CA LEU A 148 2.90 -6.94 27.32
C LEU A 148 4.39 -6.74 27.55
N MET A 149 5.07 -7.82 27.93
CA MET A 149 6.54 -7.93 28.02
C MET A 149 6.96 -9.36 27.66
N ARG A 150 8.18 -9.54 27.17
CA ARG A 150 8.79 -10.86 26.96
C ARG A 150 9.26 -11.45 28.29
N ALA A 151 9.54 -12.74 28.32
CA ALA A 151 10.21 -13.38 29.45
C ALA A 151 11.69 -12.98 29.49
N GLU A 152 12.31 -13.04 30.67
CA GLU A 152 13.75 -12.85 30.79
C GLU A 152 14.47 -14.07 30.20
N MET A 153 15.52 -13.82 29.42
CA MET A 153 16.44 -14.85 28.91
C MET A 153 17.53 -15.14 29.93
N ASP A 154 18.45 -16.06 29.61
CA ASP A 154 19.64 -16.25 30.44
C ASP A 154 20.49 -14.96 30.48
N GLU A 155 21.14 -14.73 31.62
CA GLU A 155 21.86 -13.48 31.95
C GLU A 155 22.86 -13.06 30.87
N GLU A 156 23.56 -14.03 30.27
CA GLU A 156 24.51 -13.80 29.16
C GLU A 156 23.84 -13.17 27.94
N PHE A 157 22.65 -13.63 27.54
CA PHE A 157 21.92 -13.10 26.39
C PHE A 157 21.24 -11.78 26.69
N GLU A 158 20.81 -11.56 27.94
CA GLU A 158 20.33 -10.23 28.37
C GLU A 158 21.45 -9.19 28.34
N GLU A 159 22.69 -9.57 28.73
CA GLU A 159 23.86 -8.70 28.57
C GLU A 159 24.14 -8.36 27.10
N ILE A 160 24.05 -9.33 26.19
CA ILE A 160 24.19 -9.07 24.75
C ILE A 160 23.09 -8.10 24.27
N MET A 161 21.84 -8.35 24.67
CA MET A 161 20.70 -7.50 24.31
C MET A 161 20.86 -6.08 24.81
N LYS A 162 21.46 -5.84 25.99
CA LYS A 162 21.73 -4.48 26.52
C LYS A 162 22.49 -3.60 25.54
N TYR A 163 23.40 -4.16 24.75
CA TYR A 163 24.21 -3.42 23.77
C TYR A 163 23.59 -3.33 22.36
N CYS A 164 22.48 -4.02 22.12
CA CYS A 164 21.74 -3.92 20.86
C CYS A 164 20.78 -2.72 20.89
N ASN A 165 20.84 -1.83 19.89
CA ASN A 165 19.97 -0.65 19.81
C ASN A 165 19.02 -0.66 18.60
N SER A 166 19.19 -1.63 17.69
CA SER A 166 18.36 -1.80 16.50
C SER A 166 18.10 -3.28 16.24
N MET A 167 17.06 -3.59 15.43
CA MET A 167 16.83 -4.96 14.96
C MET A 167 18.03 -5.50 14.17
N ASP A 168 18.76 -4.63 13.47
CA ASP A 168 19.97 -5.03 12.73
C ASP A 168 21.12 -5.37 13.68
N ASP A 169 21.28 -4.66 14.80
CA ASP A 169 22.26 -5.04 15.83
C ASP A 169 21.95 -6.42 16.41
N ILE A 170 20.67 -6.70 16.69
CA ILE A 170 20.23 -7.99 17.22
C ILE A 170 20.51 -9.11 16.20
N ARG A 171 20.22 -8.88 14.91
CA ARG A 171 20.51 -9.83 13.83
C ARG A 171 22.01 -10.10 13.72
N ASN A 172 22.83 -9.06 13.67
CA ASN A 172 24.29 -9.18 13.59
C ASN A 172 24.85 -9.95 14.80
N LYS A 173 24.36 -9.67 16.01
CA LYS A 173 24.76 -10.41 17.22
C LYS A 173 24.29 -11.85 17.22
N ALA A 174 23.13 -12.15 16.63
CA ALA A 174 22.66 -13.51 16.46
C ALA A 174 23.44 -14.29 15.38
N GLU A 175 24.11 -13.61 14.44
CA GLU A 175 25.07 -14.27 13.54
C GLU A 175 26.36 -14.66 14.26
N GLU A 176 26.84 -13.80 15.18
CA GLU A 176 28.01 -14.09 16.02
C GLU A 176 27.71 -15.17 17.07
N GLU A 177 26.53 -15.11 17.71
CA GLU A 177 26.07 -16.04 18.74
C GLU A 177 24.68 -16.61 18.37
N PRO A 178 24.61 -17.74 17.65
CA PRO A 178 23.36 -18.31 17.14
C PRO A 178 22.31 -18.63 18.21
N GLN A 179 22.74 -18.90 19.46
CA GLN A 179 21.80 -19.18 20.55
C GLN A 179 20.95 -17.97 20.93
N LEU A 180 21.41 -16.74 20.65
CA LEU A 180 20.65 -15.51 20.91
C LEU A 180 19.30 -15.51 20.19
N LYS A 181 19.25 -16.00 18.94
CA LYS A 181 18.01 -16.10 18.16
C LYS A 181 17.00 -17.02 18.84
N GLU A 182 17.43 -18.21 19.24
CA GLU A 182 16.56 -19.20 19.88
C GLU A 182 16.07 -18.70 21.24
N GLN A 183 16.96 -18.13 22.05
CA GLN A 183 16.64 -17.54 23.35
C GLN A 183 15.63 -16.39 23.21
N LEU A 184 15.82 -15.49 22.24
CA LEU A 184 14.90 -14.38 22.04
C LEU A 184 13.52 -14.85 21.60
N LEU A 185 13.44 -15.80 20.67
CA LEU A 185 12.17 -16.38 20.23
C LEU A 185 11.45 -17.10 21.39
N ASN A 186 12.18 -17.88 22.20
CA ASN A 186 11.65 -18.53 23.39
C ASN A 186 11.15 -17.51 24.42
N SER A 187 11.84 -16.38 24.57
CA SER A 187 11.43 -15.30 25.47
C SER A 187 10.12 -14.64 25.06
N LEU A 188 9.84 -14.55 23.75
CA LEU A 188 8.62 -13.95 23.20
C LEU A 188 7.42 -14.90 23.23
N GLN A 189 7.67 -16.20 23.27
CA GLN A 189 6.67 -17.25 23.16
C GLN A 189 5.50 -17.13 24.16
N PRO A 190 5.71 -16.88 25.47
CA PRO A 190 4.60 -16.72 26.41
C PRO A 190 3.67 -15.56 26.05
N THR A 191 4.25 -14.48 25.54
CA THR A 191 3.51 -13.27 25.14
C THR A 191 2.74 -13.49 23.84
N LEU A 192 3.35 -14.22 22.89
CA LEU A 192 2.67 -14.66 21.66
C LEU A 192 1.48 -15.56 21.98
N GLU A 193 1.63 -16.54 22.86
CA GLU A 193 0.55 -17.45 23.28
C GLU A 193 -0.60 -16.70 23.97
N LEU A 194 -0.28 -15.72 24.83
CA LEU A 194 -1.29 -14.87 25.45
C LEU A 194 -2.11 -14.13 24.39
N MET A 195 -1.44 -13.49 23.43
CA MET A 195 -2.11 -12.73 22.37
C MET A 195 -2.90 -13.63 21.44
N GLU A 196 -2.38 -14.81 21.06
CA GLU A 196 -3.12 -15.78 20.25
C GLU A 196 -4.40 -16.25 20.94
N ASN A 197 -4.34 -16.49 22.25
CA ASN A 197 -5.52 -16.85 23.04
C ASN A 197 -6.53 -15.72 23.15
N LEU A 198 -6.09 -14.45 23.16
CA LEU A 198 -6.99 -13.29 23.10
C LEU A 198 -7.63 -13.16 21.72
N ILE A 199 -6.84 -13.29 20.65
CA ILE A 199 -7.32 -13.23 19.27
C ILE A 199 -8.38 -14.31 19.02
N LYS A 200 -8.16 -15.55 19.46
CA LYS A 200 -9.14 -16.64 19.32
C LYS A 200 -10.50 -16.40 20.00
N ARG A 201 -10.57 -15.46 20.95
CA ARG A 201 -11.82 -15.06 21.61
C ARG A 201 -12.58 -13.97 20.85
N LEU A 202 -11.93 -13.33 19.88
CA LEU A 202 -12.58 -12.34 19.03
C LEU A 202 -13.45 -13.04 18.00
N GLU A 203 -14.53 -12.38 17.62
CA GLU A 203 -15.47 -12.86 16.63
C GLU A 203 -15.88 -11.75 15.67
N LEU A 204 -16.18 -12.13 14.43
CA LEU A 204 -16.81 -11.29 13.44
C LEU A 204 -18.18 -11.89 13.15
N LYS A 205 -19.27 -11.21 13.54
CA LYS A 205 -20.65 -11.66 13.29
C LYS A 205 -20.92 -13.10 13.78
N GLY A 206 -20.38 -13.46 14.94
CA GLY A 206 -20.53 -14.80 15.54
C GLY A 206 -19.53 -15.85 15.05
N GLU A 207 -18.68 -15.53 14.05
CA GLU A 207 -17.59 -16.39 13.61
C GLU A 207 -16.29 -16.05 14.35
N GLN A 208 -15.77 -17.00 15.12
CA GLN A 208 -14.52 -16.82 15.88
C GLN A 208 -13.30 -16.64 14.95
N PHE A 209 -12.32 -15.86 15.39
CA PHE A 209 -11.08 -15.67 14.66
C PHE A 209 -10.21 -16.94 14.72
N GLY A 210 -9.59 -17.27 13.59
CA GLY A 210 -8.48 -18.22 13.53
C GLY A 210 -7.14 -17.54 13.78
N THR A 211 -6.12 -18.34 14.04
CA THR A 211 -4.72 -17.87 14.18
C THR A 211 -3.81 -18.65 13.26
N PHE A 212 -2.74 -18.02 12.78
CA PHE A 212 -1.66 -18.70 12.05
C PHE A 212 -0.30 -18.26 12.57
N LYS A 213 0.72 -19.09 12.31
CA LYS A 213 2.11 -18.79 12.64
C LYS A 213 2.79 -18.14 11.43
N ALA A 214 3.81 -17.34 11.67
CA ALA A 214 4.67 -16.82 10.61
C ALA A 214 5.23 -18.00 9.80
N ALA A 215 5.23 -17.87 8.46
CA ALA A 215 5.82 -18.92 7.63
C ALA A 215 7.32 -19.05 7.93
N PHE A 216 7.86 -20.26 7.95
CA PHE A 216 9.30 -20.51 8.12
C PHE A 216 10.05 -20.45 6.78
N ASP A 217 11.37 -20.41 6.83
CA ASP A 217 12.21 -20.22 5.64
C ASP A 217 12.08 -21.41 4.66
N GLU A 218 11.83 -22.63 5.16
CA GLU A 218 11.57 -23.82 4.33
C GLU A 218 10.25 -23.72 3.56
N GLU A 219 9.20 -23.15 4.17
CA GLU A 219 7.90 -22.98 3.53
C GLU A 219 7.98 -21.96 2.41
N MET A 220 8.68 -20.84 2.65
CA MET A 220 9.00 -19.84 1.64
C MET A 220 9.84 -20.42 0.50
N THR A 221 10.84 -21.25 0.82
CA THR A 221 11.67 -21.93 -0.17
C THR A 221 10.85 -22.90 -1.03
N THR A 222 9.91 -23.62 -0.41
CA THR A 222 9.02 -24.54 -1.12
C THR A 222 8.12 -23.79 -2.10
N LEU A 223 7.54 -22.66 -1.68
CA LEU A 223 6.75 -21.81 -2.55
C LEU A 223 7.61 -21.21 -3.68
N TRP A 224 8.82 -20.75 -3.37
CA TRP A 224 9.76 -20.21 -4.35
C TRP A 224 10.14 -21.23 -5.42
N ASN A 225 10.46 -22.46 -5.01
CA ASN A 225 10.82 -23.53 -5.94
C ASN A 225 9.72 -23.83 -6.97
N SER A 226 8.46 -23.56 -6.62
CA SER A 226 7.34 -23.69 -7.55
C SER A 226 7.39 -22.62 -8.67
N LEU A 227 7.89 -21.41 -8.38
CA LEU A 227 8.06 -20.33 -9.36
C LEU A 227 9.19 -20.61 -10.36
N LEU A 228 10.19 -21.40 -9.97
CA LEU A 228 11.30 -21.80 -10.85
C LEU A 228 10.84 -22.65 -12.06
N SER A 229 9.61 -23.15 -12.03
CA SER A 229 8.99 -23.81 -13.19
C SER A 229 8.69 -22.83 -14.34
N ILE A 230 8.50 -21.54 -14.04
CA ILE A 230 8.30 -20.48 -15.04
C ILE A 230 9.64 -20.10 -15.67
N ASP A 231 10.61 -19.77 -14.82
CA ASP A 231 11.95 -19.41 -15.23
C ASP A 231 12.94 -19.86 -14.15
N ASN A 232 13.80 -20.80 -14.51
CA ASN A 232 14.79 -21.39 -13.61
C ASN A 232 15.95 -20.45 -13.27
N LEU A 233 16.00 -19.27 -13.90
CA LEU A 233 16.98 -18.22 -13.59
C LEU A 233 16.50 -17.28 -12.50
N LEU A 234 15.26 -17.41 -12.00
CA LEU A 234 14.74 -16.57 -10.92
C LEU A 234 15.48 -16.87 -9.60
N THR A 235 15.84 -15.82 -8.87
CA THR A 235 16.43 -15.89 -7.52
C THR A 235 15.52 -15.16 -6.53
N MET A 236 15.61 -15.48 -5.23
CA MET A 236 14.78 -14.81 -4.21
C MET A 236 15.02 -13.28 -4.12
N GLU A 237 16.09 -12.80 -4.73
CA GLU A 237 16.41 -11.37 -4.87
C GLU A 237 15.67 -10.71 -6.06
N ASP A 238 15.04 -11.49 -6.94
CA ASP A 238 14.26 -11.00 -8.08
C ASP A 238 12.88 -10.45 -7.64
N ASN A 239 12.91 -9.40 -6.82
CA ASN A 239 11.73 -8.80 -6.19
C ASN A 239 11.32 -7.44 -6.81
N SER A 240 12.01 -6.98 -7.85
CA SER A 240 11.75 -5.70 -8.52
C SER A 240 11.49 -5.88 -10.01
N LYS A 241 10.86 -4.89 -10.68
CA LYS A 241 10.71 -4.90 -12.14
C LYS A 241 12.06 -4.98 -12.85
N ARG A 242 13.07 -4.31 -12.30
CA ARG A 242 14.42 -4.24 -12.89
C ARG A 242 15.14 -5.58 -12.84
N SER A 243 15.03 -6.32 -11.73
CA SER A 243 15.68 -7.62 -11.59
C SER A 243 15.11 -8.67 -12.56
N ILE A 244 13.82 -8.57 -12.89
CA ILE A 244 13.15 -9.49 -13.83
C ILE A 244 13.28 -9.10 -15.32
N GLN A 245 13.79 -7.90 -15.66
CA GLN A 245 13.89 -7.41 -17.06
C GLN A 245 14.74 -8.30 -17.97
N ASN A 246 15.70 -9.04 -17.41
CA ASN A 246 16.58 -9.93 -18.18
C ASN A 246 16.12 -11.41 -18.15
N LYS A 247 14.98 -11.70 -17.54
CA LYS A 247 14.45 -13.06 -17.36
C LYS A 247 13.47 -13.37 -18.49
N ILE A 248 14.00 -13.80 -19.62
CA ILE A 248 13.25 -13.89 -20.89
C ILE A 248 12.03 -14.82 -20.76
N LYS A 249 12.16 -15.99 -20.13
CA LYS A 249 11.03 -16.93 -20.00
C LYS A 249 9.95 -16.39 -19.07
N PHE A 250 10.36 -15.70 -17.99
CA PHE A 250 9.41 -15.00 -17.13
C PHE A 250 8.65 -13.91 -17.91
N LEU A 251 9.35 -13.10 -18.72
CA LEU A 251 8.72 -12.05 -19.52
C LEU A 251 7.78 -12.62 -20.60
N GLU A 252 8.13 -13.74 -21.21
CA GLU A 252 7.24 -14.46 -22.14
C GLU A 252 5.95 -14.91 -21.42
N PHE A 253 6.06 -15.51 -20.24
CA PHE A 253 4.92 -15.87 -19.42
C PHE A 253 4.09 -14.64 -19.03
N TYR A 254 4.75 -13.60 -18.52
CA TYR A 254 4.11 -12.37 -18.05
C TYR A 254 3.34 -11.67 -19.17
N ASN A 255 3.92 -11.55 -20.36
CA ASN A 255 3.27 -10.89 -21.48
C ASN A 255 2.17 -11.74 -22.13
N HIS A 256 2.24 -13.08 -21.99
CA HIS A 256 1.29 -14.00 -22.62
C HIS A 256 0.08 -14.31 -21.73
N CYS A 257 0.31 -14.62 -20.45
CA CYS A 257 -0.71 -15.12 -19.53
C CYS A 257 -1.17 -14.06 -18.52
N CYS A 258 -0.43 -12.98 -18.33
CA CYS A 258 -0.73 -11.98 -17.31
C CYS A 258 -1.27 -10.68 -17.92
N ARG A 259 -2.22 -10.05 -17.22
CA ARG A 259 -2.72 -8.71 -17.51
C ARG A 259 -2.54 -7.86 -16.26
N SER A 260 -1.58 -6.95 -16.33
CA SER A 260 -1.34 -5.96 -15.28
C SER A 260 -2.10 -4.69 -15.59
N ARG A 261 -2.87 -4.21 -14.61
CA ARG A 261 -3.67 -2.98 -14.63
C ARG A 261 -3.51 -2.27 -13.29
N HIS A 262 -3.94 -1.02 -13.21
CA HIS A 262 -3.79 -0.24 -11.99
C HIS A 262 -4.63 -0.80 -10.84
N TYR A 263 -5.88 -1.25 -11.02
CA TYR A 263 -6.63 -1.82 -9.88
C TYR A 263 -6.56 -3.33 -9.75
N PHE A 264 -5.98 -4.03 -10.72
CA PHE A 264 -5.93 -5.48 -10.66
C PHE A 264 -4.77 -6.06 -11.44
N PHE A 265 -4.40 -7.26 -11.04
CA PHE A 265 -3.47 -8.12 -11.73
C PHE A 265 -4.17 -9.43 -12.01
N GLU A 266 -4.24 -9.81 -13.28
CA GLU A 266 -4.89 -11.03 -13.73
C GLU A 266 -3.87 -12.00 -14.29
N ILE A 267 -4.05 -13.28 -14.00
CA ILE A 267 -3.35 -14.37 -14.68
C ILE A 267 -4.40 -15.32 -15.21
N LYS A 268 -4.41 -15.51 -16.52
CA LYS A 268 -5.36 -16.34 -17.23
C LYS A 268 -4.60 -17.36 -18.04
N LYS A 269 -5.00 -18.64 -17.94
CA LYS A 269 -4.44 -19.67 -18.82
C LYS A 269 -4.71 -19.33 -20.28
N CYS A 270 -3.80 -19.69 -21.18
CA CYS A 270 -3.98 -19.39 -22.59
C CYS A 270 -4.92 -20.37 -23.32
N GLY A 271 -5.15 -21.57 -22.74
CA GLY A 271 -5.90 -22.64 -23.39
C GLY A 271 -5.17 -23.34 -24.55
N SER A 272 -3.94 -22.94 -24.86
CA SER A 272 -3.12 -23.60 -25.87
C SER A 272 -2.53 -24.90 -25.33
N LEU A 273 -2.64 -25.99 -26.11
CA LEU A 273 -1.99 -27.26 -25.83
C LEU A 273 -0.48 -27.23 -26.13
N ASP A 274 -0.05 -26.26 -26.94
CA ASP A 274 1.33 -26.14 -27.43
C ASP A 274 2.19 -25.19 -26.55
N TRP A 275 1.57 -24.47 -25.61
CA TRP A 275 2.30 -23.53 -24.75
C TRP A 275 2.88 -24.24 -23.54
N HIS A 276 4.21 -24.29 -23.47
CA HIS A 276 4.95 -25.11 -22.51
C HIS A 276 4.98 -24.58 -21.06
N ILE A 277 4.69 -23.28 -20.85
CA ILE A 277 4.74 -22.68 -19.51
C ILE A 277 3.38 -22.76 -18.80
N CYS A 278 2.28 -22.63 -19.55
CA CYS A 278 0.92 -22.69 -18.99
C CYS A 278 0.47 -24.14 -18.95
N LYS A 279 -0.05 -24.59 -17.80
CA LYS A 279 -0.73 -25.88 -17.70
C LYS A 279 -2.02 -25.88 -18.55
N PRO A 280 -2.53 -27.04 -18.99
CA PRO A 280 -3.80 -27.13 -19.69
C PRO A 280 -4.96 -26.55 -18.86
N VAL A 281 -5.99 -26.05 -19.55
CA VAL A 281 -7.23 -25.60 -18.89
C VAL A 281 -7.93 -26.79 -18.24
N ARG A 282 -8.40 -26.59 -17.01
CA ARG A 282 -9.03 -27.62 -16.18
C ARG A 282 -10.54 -27.68 -16.39
N CYS A 283 -11.18 -26.53 -16.55
CA CYS A 283 -12.61 -26.47 -16.83
C CYS A 283 -12.95 -27.01 -18.22
N ASP A 284 -14.19 -27.43 -18.41
CA ASP A 284 -14.67 -27.92 -19.69
C ASP A 284 -14.67 -26.79 -20.74
N SER A 285 -14.64 -27.16 -22.01
CA SER A 285 -14.56 -26.20 -23.11
C SER A 285 -15.73 -25.21 -23.13
N GLU A 286 -16.93 -25.59 -22.69
CA GLU A 286 -18.08 -24.69 -22.68
C GLU A 286 -17.93 -23.62 -21.60
N THR A 287 -17.49 -24.02 -20.40
CA THR A 287 -17.16 -23.10 -19.32
C THR A 287 -16.01 -22.17 -19.73
N TRP A 288 -14.94 -22.71 -20.31
CA TRP A 288 -13.77 -21.93 -20.71
C TRP A 288 -14.10 -20.82 -21.73
N LEU A 289 -14.98 -21.10 -22.69
CA LEU A 289 -15.43 -20.11 -23.67
C LEU A 289 -16.14 -18.90 -23.05
N LYS A 290 -16.69 -19.04 -21.83
CA LYS A 290 -17.37 -17.98 -21.08
C LYS A 290 -16.42 -17.20 -20.16
N VAL A 291 -15.17 -17.67 -19.99
CA VAL A 291 -14.17 -17.02 -19.15
C VAL A 291 -13.50 -15.88 -19.93
N HIS A 292 -13.91 -14.66 -19.64
CA HIS A 292 -13.34 -13.44 -20.19
C HIS A 292 -12.43 -12.73 -19.19
N ASN A 293 -11.60 -11.81 -19.69
CA ASN A 293 -10.71 -11.00 -18.87
C ASN A 293 -11.52 -10.03 -17.99
N PHE A 294 -11.00 -9.70 -16.82
CA PHE A 294 -11.62 -8.75 -15.91
C PHE A 294 -11.63 -7.34 -16.52
N PRO A 295 -12.79 -6.65 -16.57
CA PRO A 295 -12.91 -5.37 -17.26
C PRO A 295 -12.45 -4.19 -16.39
N ASP A 296 -11.87 -3.18 -17.04
CA ASP A 296 -11.57 -1.88 -16.46
C ASP A 296 -12.86 -1.02 -16.31
N PRO A 297 -12.93 -0.07 -15.36
CA PRO A 297 -14.12 0.77 -15.17
C PRO A 297 -14.39 1.68 -16.38
N ILE A 298 -15.57 1.57 -17.01
CA ILE A 298 -15.98 2.41 -18.15
C ILE A 298 -17.24 3.21 -17.79
N PRO A 299 -17.31 4.53 -18.06
CA PRO A 299 -18.48 5.34 -17.73
C PRO A 299 -19.69 4.97 -18.59
N SER A 300 -20.88 5.18 -18.05
CA SER A 300 -22.14 5.17 -18.80
C SER A 300 -22.18 6.33 -19.80
N LEU A 301 -23.09 6.25 -20.78
CA LEU A 301 -23.24 7.28 -21.83
C LEU A 301 -23.48 8.70 -21.28
N ASP A 302 -24.09 8.81 -20.10
CA ASP A 302 -24.35 10.09 -19.43
C ASP A 302 -23.17 10.58 -18.55
N GLY A 303 -22.10 9.78 -18.42
CA GLY A 303 -20.91 10.09 -17.62
C GLY A 303 -21.12 10.12 -16.11
N LYS A 304 -22.33 9.77 -15.61
CA LYS A 304 -22.67 9.91 -14.19
C LYS A 304 -22.34 8.67 -13.36
N LYS A 305 -22.29 7.50 -14.00
CA LYS A 305 -22.03 6.21 -13.35
C LYS A 305 -21.01 5.42 -14.16
N TYR A 306 -20.51 4.34 -13.60
CA TYR A 306 -19.81 3.31 -14.36
C TYR A 306 -20.84 2.30 -14.88
N LYS A 307 -20.56 1.72 -16.04
CA LYS A 307 -21.32 0.59 -16.59
C LYS A 307 -21.25 -0.59 -15.63
N SER A 308 -22.27 -1.43 -15.66
CA SER A 308 -22.33 -2.65 -14.86
C SER A 308 -21.27 -3.67 -15.32
N PHE A 309 -20.93 -4.62 -14.47
CA PHE A 309 -19.99 -5.69 -14.82
C PHE A 309 -20.57 -6.54 -15.97
N GLU A 310 -21.86 -6.85 -15.91
CA GLU A 310 -22.58 -7.64 -16.91
C GLU A 310 -22.55 -7.00 -18.29
N GLU A 311 -22.60 -5.66 -18.36
CA GLU A 311 -22.44 -4.92 -19.61
C GLU A 311 -21.02 -4.99 -20.16
N LEU A 312 -20.00 -5.06 -19.31
CA LEU A 312 -18.59 -4.97 -19.72
C LEU A 312 -17.92 -6.32 -19.90
N TYR A 313 -18.41 -7.37 -19.24
CA TYR A 313 -17.75 -8.66 -19.24
C TYR A 313 -17.72 -9.26 -20.64
N GLY A 314 -16.52 -9.63 -21.11
CA GLY A 314 -16.30 -10.07 -22.50
C GLY A 314 -15.95 -8.96 -23.48
N GLN A 315 -15.92 -7.69 -23.06
CA GLN A 315 -15.47 -6.57 -23.89
C GLN A 315 -14.03 -6.19 -23.56
N GLU A 316 -13.31 -5.69 -24.58
CA GLU A 316 -12.00 -5.08 -24.35
C GLU A 316 -12.20 -3.69 -23.73
N THR A 317 -11.45 -3.43 -22.66
CA THR A 317 -11.55 -2.21 -21.86
C THR A 317 -10.16 -1.64 -21.57
N SER A 318 -10.09 -0.35 -21.26
CA SER A 318 -8.85 0.39 -21.02
C SER A 318 -8.91 1.15 -19.70
N GLU A 319 -7.73 1.56 -19.21
CA GLU A 319 -7.59 2.28 -17.94
C GLU A 319 -7.97 3.77 -18.00
N GLU A 320 -8.41 4.27 -19.15
CA GLU A 320 -8.66 5.69 -19.43
C GLU A 320 -9.62 6.34 -18.41
N TYR A 321 -10.58 5.57 -17.90
CA TYR A 321 -11.63 6.10 -17.02
C TYR A 321 -11.51 5.66 -15.56
N ARG A 322 -10.33 5.18 -15.14
CA ARG A 322 -10.10 4.78 -13.75
C ARG A 322 -10.40 5.95 -12.79
N PRO A 323 -11.10 5.72 -11.65
CA PRO A 323 -11.49 6.80 -10.75
C PRO A 323 -10.36 7.69 -10.25
N SER A 324 -9.15 7.14 -10.12
CA SER A 324 -8.01 7.88 -9.58
C SER A 324 -7.41 8.89 -10.58
N LEU A 325 -7.65 8.75 -11.88
CA LEU A 325 -7.35 9.79 -12.89
C LEU A 325 -8.21 11.06 -12.74
N LYS A 326 -9.26 11.04 -11.92
CA LYS A 326 -10.13 12.21 -11.70
C LYS A 326 -9.43 13.20 -10.75
N TYR A 327 -9.29 14.45 -11.20
CA TYR A 327 -8.64 15.58 -10.51
C TYR A 327 -8.83 15.59 -8.97
N LYS A 328 -7.74 15.36 -8.23
CA LYS A 328 -7.59 15.79 -6.83
C LYS A 328 -6.63 16.97 -6.78
N LYS A 329 -7.11 18.18 -6.48
CA LYS A 329 -6.22 19.28 -6.09
C LYS A 329 -6.00 19.22 -4.58
N ASN A 330 -4.80 18.86 -4.14
CA ASN A 330 -4.38 19.12 -2.77
C ASN A 330 -4.02 20.61 -2.63
N SER A 331 -4.70 21.32 -1.74
CA SER A 331 -4.50 22.77 -1.53
C SER A 331 -3.28 23.09 -0.66
N ASN A 332 -2.76 22.10 0.09
CA ASN A 332 -1.67 22.29 1.04
C ASN A 332 -0.38 21.64 0.50
N ASN A 333 0.64 22.47 0.26
CA ASN A 333 1.97 22.00 -0.12
C ASN A 333 2.73 21.52 1.12
N GLU A 334 2.99 20.21 1.17
CA GLU A 334 3.65 19.56 2.31
C GLU A 334 5.18 19.54 2.22
N MET A 335 5.76 20.03 1.12
CA MET A 335 7.21 20.06 0.95
C MET A 335 7.90 20.97 1.98
N GLY A 336 7.21 22.02 2.47
CA GLY A 336 7.79 22.99 3.41
C GLY A 336 8.92 23.84 2.81
N PHE A 337 9.03 23.88 1.47
CA PHE A 337 9.89 24.78 0.70
C PHE A 337 9.40 24.92 -0.75
N LYS A 338 9.88 25.96 -1.45
CA LYS A 338 9.56 26.19 -2.86
C LYS A 338 10.44 25.33 -3.77
N PRO A 339 9.86 24.67 -4.79
CA PRO A 339 10.62 23.98 -5.83
C PRO A 339 11.65 24.91 -6.49
N SER A 340 12.87 24.42 -6.69
CA SER A 340 13.92 25.16 -7.38
C SER A 340 14.87 24.22 -8.12
N ALA A 341 15.58 24.74 -9.13
CA ALA A 341 16.61 24.00 -9.85
C ALA A 341 17.70 23.47 -8.90
N GLN A 342 18.04 24.21 -7.84
CA GLN A 342 19.03 23.76 -6.86
C GLN A 342 18.51 22.59 -6.01
N CYS A 343 17.26 22.66 -5.55
CA CYS A 343 16.65 21.55 -4.81
C CYS A 343 16.51 20.28 -5.65
N CYS A 344 16.30 20.43 -6.96
CA CYS A 344 16.35 19.33 -7.93
C CYS A 344 17.77 18.76 -8.06
N LYS A 345 18.80 19.61 -8.22
CA LYS A 345 20.23 19.20 -8.30
C LYS A 345 20.74 18.48 -7.07
N ASN A 346 20.17 18.76 -5.92
CA ASN A 346 20.54 18.11 -4.67
C ASN A 346 20.19 16.62 -4.65
N VAL A 347 19.17 16.20 -5.41
CA VAL A 347 18.73 14.80 -5.53
C VAL A 347 19.16 14.21 -6.87
N GLY A 348 18.86 14.91 -7.97
CA GLY A 348 19.28 14.52 -9.32
C GLY A 348 18.56 13.33 -9.91
N THR A 349 17.37 13.00 -9.43
CA THR A 349 16.56 11.89 -9.96
C THR A 349 15.08 12.29 -10.13
N LEU A 350 14.34 11.43 -10.82
CA LEU A 350 12.93 11.60 -11.17
C LEU A 350 12.14 10.39 -10.68
N ILE A 351 10.82 10.57 -10.58
CA ILE A 351 9.88 9.49 -10.37
C ILE A 351 8.78 9.55 -11.42
N GLN A 352 8.42 8.41 -12.00
CA GLN A 352 7.33 8.37 -12.98
C GLN A 352 6.00 8.20 -12.27
N CYS A 353 5.03 9.05 -12.59
CA CYS A 353 3.65 8.88 -12.17
C CYS A 353 3.04 7.65 -12.84
N GLY A 354 2.66 6.64 -12.07
CA GLY A 354 1.97 5.45 -12.58
C GLY A 354 0.56 5.71 -13.09
N GLU A 355 0.08 6.96 -13.00
CA GLU A 355 -1.20 7.37 -13.55
C GLU A 355 -1.16 8.05 -14.92
N CYS A 356 -0.20 8.95 -15.15
CA CYS A 356 -0.13 9.72 -16.39
C CYS A 356 1.19 9.54 -17.14
N ASP A 357 2.06 8.67 -16.63
CA ASP A 357 3.39 8.38 -17.16
C ASP A 357 4.34 9.58 -17.23
N LYS A 358 3.93 10.75 -16.71
CA LYS A 358 4.78 11.93 -16.60
C LYS A 358 5.85 11.71 -15.54
N TRP A 359 7.05 12.17 -15.87
CA TRP A 359 8.15 12.28 -14.93
C TRP A 359 7.93 13.45 -13.98
N ARG A 360 8.16 13.21 -12.69
CA ARG A 360 8.12 14.22 -11.62
C ARG A 360 9.48 14.38 -10.97
N VAL A 361 9.78 15.62 -10.63
CA VAL A 361 11.05 15.99 -10.05
C VAL A 361 11.03 15.73 -8.55
N ILE A 362 12.05 15.06 -8.06
CA ILE A 362 12.27 14.89 -6.62
C ILE A 362 13.17 16.01 -6.11
N TYR A 363 12.81 16.57 -4.96
CA TYR A 363 13.49 17.70 -4.36
C TYR A 363 14.07 17.40 -2.98
N SER A 364 15.17 18.07 -2.64
CA SER A 364 15.71 18.15 -1.27
C SER A 364 16.35 19.52 -1.01
N LYS A 365 16.28 20.00 0.25
CA LYS A 365 17.00 21.22 0.68
C LYS A 365 18.52 21.03 0.69
N SER A 366 18.99 19.83 0.99
CA SER A 366 20.40 19.46 1.10
C SER A 366 20.78 18.39 0.08
N LYS A 367 22.02 18.42 -0.39
CA LYS A 367 22.56 17.38 -1.26
C LYS A 367 22.56 16.03 -0.53
N LEU A 368 22.07 14.99 -1.18
CA LEU A 368 22.06 13.64 -0.63
C LEU A 368 23.47 13.07 -0.55
N ALA A 369 23.72 12.26 0.48
CA ALA A 369 24.88 11.40 0.52
C ALA A 369 24.76 10.29 -0.54
N LEU A 370 25.89 9.66 -0.89
CA LEU A 370 25.90 8.57 -1.88
C LEU A 370 24.97 7.42 -1.47
N GLN A 371 25.06 7.00 -0.21
CA GLN A 371 24.24 5.92 0.35
C GLN A 371 22.73 6.26 0.32
N GLU A 372 22.35 7.49 0.69
CA GLU A 372 20.96 7.96 0.62
C GLU A 372 20.41 7.97 -0.81
N SER A 373 21.28 8.25 -1.79
CA SER A 373 20.91 8.26 -3.21
C SER A 373 20.69 6.85 -3.75
N GLU A 374 21.51 5.89 -3.33
CA GLU A 374 21.36 4.47 -3.69
C GLU A 374 20.13 3.82 -3.02
N GLU A 375 19.85 4.19 -1.77
CA GLU A 375 18.61 3.80 -1.08
C GLU A 375 17.37 4.38 -1.76
N LEU A 376 17.41 5.67 -2.12
CA LEU A 376 16.32 6.30 -2.86
C LEU A 376 16.05 5.58 -4.18
N ALA A 377 17.09 5.28 -4.96
CA ALA A 377 16.93 4.60 -6.25
C ALA A 377 16.24 3.24 -6.12
N ARG A 378 16.63 2.43 -5.12
CA ARG A 378 15.98 1.13 -4.85
C ARG A 378 14.51 1.29 -4.49
N PHE A 379 14.19 2.27 -3.64
CA PHE A 379 12.81 2.52 -3.25
C PHE A 379 11.93 2.98 -4.42
N LEU A 380 12.43 3.90 -5.27
CA LEU A 380 11.70 4.41 -6.42
C LEU A 380 11.30 3.29 -7.41
N ASP A 381 12.10 2.23 -7.51
CA ASP A 381 11.81 1.07 -8.36
C ASP A 381 10.70 0.16 -7.79
N GLU A 382 10.47 0.20 -6.47
CA GLU A 382 9.48 -0.65 -5.78
C GLU A 382 8.09 -0.01 -5.71
N ILE A 383 8.03 1.32 -5.69
CA ILE A 383 6.77 2.03 -5.47
C ILE A 383 6.00 2.33 -6.76
N GLN A 384 4.68 2.41 -6.60
CA GLN A 384 3.79 3.00 -7.61
C GLN A 384 3.37 4.37 -7.12
N TYR A 385 4.08 5.41 -7.56
CA TYR A 385 3.76 6.79 -7.24
C TYR A 385 2.62 7.32 -8.11
N THR A 386 1.74 8.09 -7.49
CA THR A 386 0.66 8.81 -8.17
C THR A 386 0.78 10.30 -7.88
N ASP A 387 0.48 11.14 -8.87
CA ASP A 387 0.49 12.58 -8.67
C ASP A 387 -0.48 13.01 -7.59
N GLY A 388 0.03 13.80 -6.65
CA GLY A 388 -0.72 14.28 -5.50
C GLY A 388 -0.37 13.54 -4.21
N ASP A 389 0.27 12.38 -4.31
CA ASP A 389 0.77 11.65 -3.15
C ASP A 389 2.08 12.28 -2.65
N SER A 390 2.27 12.30 -1.33
CA SER A 390 3.59 12.52 -0.74
C SER A 390 4.31 11.17 -0.59
N PHE A 391 5.64 11.20 -0.46
CA PHE A 391 6.38 9.99 -0.07
C PHE A 391 5.99 9.46 1.31
N TYR A 392 5.40 10.30 2.16
CA TYR A 392 4.87 9.87 3.45
C TYR A 392 3.58 9.05 3.28
N ASP A 393 2.73 9.39 2.31
CA ASP A 393 1.50 8.65 2.01
C ASP A 393 1.79 7.27 1.37
N ILE A 394 2.85 7.21 0.56
CA ILE A 394 3.27 5.99 -0.15
C ILE A 394 4.07 5.06 0.76
N ALA A 395 4.82 5.63 1.69
CA ALA A 395 5.52 4.86 2.71
C ALA A 395 4.51 4.25 3.68
N SER A 396 4.25 2.95 3.53
CA SER A 396 3.71 2.17 4.64
C SER A 396 4.63 2.33 5.86
N ASN A 397 4.07 2.33 7.06
CA ASN A 397 4.81 2.48 8.31
C ASN A 397 5.90 1.38 8.55
N ASP A 398 6.03 0.38 7.67
CA ASP A 398 7.10 -0.65 7.58
C ASP A 398 8.43 -0.16 6.96
N THR A 399 8.59 1.14 6.74
CA THR A 399 9.86 1.70 6.27
C THR A 399 10.89 1.75 7.40
N ASN A 400 12.08 1.18 7.17
CA ASN A 400 13.22 1.26 8.09
C ASN A 400 13.49 2.73 8.48
N ASP A 401 14.07 2.99 9.64
CA ASP A 401 14.34 4.34 10.13
C ASP A 401 15.20 5.16 9.16
N SER A 402 16.08 4.49 8.39
CA SER A 402 16.82 5.11 7.29
C SER A 402 15.91 5.68 6.21
N MET A 403 14.83 4.98 5.85
CA MET A 403 13.86 5.40 4.84
C MET A 403 12.92 6.49 5.33
N LYS A 404 12.49 6.43 6.60
CA LYS A 404 11.73 7.54 7.22
C LYS A 404 12.57 8.82 7.26
N LYS A 405 13.85 8.68 7.61
CA LYS A 405 14.81 9.78 7.55
C LYS A 405 14.98 10.29 6.11
N LEU A 406 15.11 9.39 5.14
CA LEU A 406 15.20 9.75 3.72
C LEU A 406 13.96 10.53 3.26
N PHE A 407 12.73 10.10 3.56
CA PHE A 407 11.50 10.81 3.21
C PHE A 407 11.22 12.08 4.00
N SER A 408 11.91 12.29 5.12
CA SER A 408 11.96 13.59 5.77
C SER A 408 12.77 14.60 4.96
N ILE A 409 13.77 14.13 4.20
CA ILE A 409 14.73 14.92 3.42
C ILE A 409 14.25 15.11 1.97
N VAL A 410 13.85 14.03 1.31
CA VAL A 410 13.37 14.05 -0.08
C VAL A 410 11.86 14.26 -0.14
N LYS A 411 11.42 15.10 -1.08
CA LYS A 411 10.01 15.46 -1.26
C LYS A 411 9.64 15.46 -2.74
N VAL A 412 8.41 15.05 -3.04
CA VAL A 412 7.74 15.32 -4.32
C VAL A 412 6.70 16.40 -4.09
N ASN A 413 6.40 17.16 -5.14
CA ASN A 413 5.37 18.17 -5.07
C ASN A 413 3.98 17.54 -5.10
N ASN A 414 3.43 17.28 -3.91
CA ASN A 414 2.10 16.70 -3.69
C ASN A 414 0.93 17.61 -4.12
N THR A 415 1.19 18.83 -4.59
CA THR A 415 0.16 19.70 -5.19
C THR A 415 -0.03 19.44 -6.68
N LEU A 416 0.90 18.71 -7.30
CA LEU A 416 0.81 18.35 -8.71
C LEU A 416 -0.27 17.30 -8.92
N THR A 417 -0.85 17.35 -10.11
CA THR A 417 -1.86 16.40 -10.58
C THR A 417 -1.39 15.83 -11.91
N CYS A 418 -2.01 14.75 -12.38
CA CYS A 418 -1.75 14.17 -13.70
C CYS A 418 -1.85 15.19 -14.86
N ASN A 419 -2.66 16.23 -14.69
CA ASN A 419 -2.83 17.31 -15.67
C ASN A 419 -1.84 18.47 -15.50
N SER A 420 -1.06 18.47 -14.42
CA SER A 420 0.00 19.46 -14.24
C SER A 420 1.08 19.27 -15.31
N PRO A 421 1.62 20.36 -15.87
CA PRO A 421 2.78 20.31 -16.75
C PRO A 421 4.00 19.78 -16.00
N ILE A 422 5.04 19.40 -16.74
CA ILE A 422 6.35 19.10 -16.20
C ILE A 422 6.87 20.32 -15.44
N GLU A 423 7.49 20.08 -14.28
CA GLU A 423 7.93 21.14 -13.40
C GLU A 423 9.09 21.95 -14.02
N ILE A 424 9.03 23.28 -13.96
CA ILE A 424 10.09 24.18 -14.45
C ILE A 424 11.51 23.79 -13.95
N PRO A 425 11.71 23.33 -12.69
CA PRO A 425 12.99 22.79 -12.23
C PRO A 425 13.57 21.65 -13.08
N TYR A 426 12.76 20.84 -13.76
CA TYR A 426 13.23 19.82 -14.70
C TYR A 426 14.18 20.45 -15.74
N TYR A 427 13.68 21.45 -16.47
CA TYR A 427 14.42 22.13 -17.55
C TYR A 427 15.51 23.06 -17.02
N SER A 428 15.21 23.84 -15.97
CA SER A 428 16.16 24.81 -15.42
C SER A 428 17.33 24.17 -14.65
N SER A 429 17.19 22.91 -14.21
CA SER A 429 18.29 22.18 -13.58
C SER A 429 19.40 21.79 -14.57
N ARG A 430 19.04 21.55 -15.84
CA ARG A 430 19.94 21.00 -16.89
C ARG A 430 20.61 19.68 -16.50
N LEU A 431 19.96 18.87 -15.66
CA LEU A 431 20.46 17.56 -15.24
C LEU A 431 20.04 16.45 -16.19
N PHE A 432 18.79 16.50 -16.64
CA PHE A 432 18.15 15.49 -17.46
C PHE A 432 18.41 15.80 -18.94
N LYS A 433 18.67 14.75 -19.72
CA LYS A 433 19.08 14.89 -21.14
C LYS A 433 17.88 14.80 -22.08
N GLU A 434 16.82 14.16 -21.60
CA GLU A 434 15.59 13.88 -22.32
C GLU A 434 14.80 15.19 -22.48
N VAL A 435 14.45 15.49 -23.73
CA VAL A 435 13.63 16.66 -24.08
C VAL A 435 12.17 16.25 -23.97
N LEU A 436 11.57 16.51 -22.82
CA LEU A 436 10.15 16.22 -22.58
C LEU A 436 9.29 17.43 -22.91
N CYS A 437 8.16 17.23 -23.59
CA CYS A 437 7.15 18.26 -23.76
C CYS A 437 6.68 18.80 -22.40
N PHE A 438 6.66 20.12 -22.25
CA PHE A 438 6.25 20.80 -21.03
C PHE A 438 4.85 20.39 -20.55
N ASN A 439 3.91 20.18 -21.48
CA ASN A 439 2.52 19.91 -21.12
C ASN A 439 2.24 18.42 -20.86
N CYS A 440 2.60 17.55 -21.80
CA CYS A 440 2.26 16.12 -21.73
C CYS A 440 3.38 15.24 -21.18
N GLY A 441 4.63 15.72 -21.10
CA GLY A 441 5.76 14.95 -20.60
C GLY A 441 6.28 13.87 -21.54
N VAL A 442 5.77 13.81 -22.78
CA VAL A 442 6.27 12.90 -23.82
C VAL A 442 7.58 13.44 -24.38
N GLU A 443 8.53 12.56 -24.65
CA GLU A 443 9.78 12.91 -25.31
C GLU A 443 9.50 13.41 -26.73
N CYS A 444 9.99 14.60 -27.06
CA CYS A 444 9.78 15.22 -28.36
C CYS A 444 11.03 15.94 -28.84
N GLU A 445 11.17 16.09 -30.16
CA GLU A 445 12.20 16.95 -30.73
C GLU A 445 11.91 18.42 -30.35
N GLU A 446 12.95 19.23 -30.14
CA GLU A 446 12.79 20.65 -29.78
C GLU A 446 12.08 21.43 -30.90
N HIS A 447 10.75 21.54 -30.83
CA HIS A 447 10.00 22.46 -31.67
C HIS A 447 9.87 23.81 -30.95
N ASN A 448 10.70 24.78 -31.34
CA ASN A 448 10.51 26.17 -30.97
C ASN A 448 9.41 26.79 -31.85
N THR A 449 8.16 26.75 -31.40
CA THR A 449 7.06 27.48 -32.05
C THR A 449 6.78 28.79 -31.31
N ASN A 450 6.90 29.89 -32.07
CA ASN A 450 6.47 31.31 -31.94
C ASN A 450 5.78 31.86 -30.65
N HIS A 451 6.06 31.35 -29.45
CA HIS A 451 5.43 31.80 -28.21
C HIS A 451 6.44 31.99 -27.08
N GLY A 452 7.34 32.97 -27.23
CA GLY A 452 7.83 33.80 -26.12
C GLY A 452 8.59 33.21 -24.91
N GLU A 453 8.57 31.91 -24.56
CA GLU A 453 9.26 31.37 -23.36
C GLU A 453 9.74 29.91 -23.48
N TYR A 454 11.08 29.74 -23.52
CA TYR A 454 11.99 28.73 -22.92
C TYR A 454 11.68 27.22 -22.75
N PHE A 455 10.51 26.66 -23.09
CA PHE A 455 10.21 25.22 -22.89
C PHE A 455 9.72 24.49 -24.16
N PRO A 456 10.07 23.20 -24.35
CA PRO A 456 9.67 22.42 -25.52
C PRO A 456 8.20 21.96 -25.48
N TYR A 457 7.53 21.93 -26.64
CA TYR A 457 6.17 21.39 -26.82
C TYR A 457 6.14 20.38 -27.97
N CYS A 458 5.33 19.33 -27.87
CA CYS A 458 5.06 18.42 -28.98
C CYS A 458 3.94 18.97 -29.88
N GLU A 459 3.88 18.48 -31.12
CA GLU A 459 2.90 18.92 -32.13
C GLU A 459 1.44 18.79 -31.64
N ASP A 460 1.12 17.74 -30.87
CA ASP A 460 -0.23 17.52 -30.34
C ASP A 460 -0.61 18.49 -29.20
N CYS A 461 0.38 19.08 -28.52
CA CYS A 461 0.16 20.03 -27.44
C CYS A 461 0.22 21.50 -27.89
N ASP A 462 0.59 21.76 -29.15
CA ASP A 462 0.82 23.11 -29.69
C ASP A 462 -0.49 23.89 -29.97
N ILE A 463 -1.68 23.31 -29.66
CA ILE A 463 -2.96 23.97 -29.93
C ILE A 463 -3.99 23.80 -28.78
N PRO A 464 -4.03 24.71 -27.80
CA PRO A 464 -5.26 25.01 -27.06
C PRO A 464 -6.04 26.14 -27.78
N PRO A 465 -7.36 26.00 -28.00
CA PRO A 465 -8.16 27.12 -28.47
C PRO A 465 -8.15 28.23 -27.41
N PHE A 466 -8.02 29.49 -27.85
CA PHE A 466 -8.12 30.75 -27.08
C PHE A 466 -6.86 31.35 -26.43
N ASN A 467 -5.65 31.00 -26.89
CA ASN A 467 -4.40 31.59 -26.36
C ASN A 467 -4.23 33.12 -26.59
N ASN A 468 -5.05 33.74 -27.46
CA ASN A 468 -4.97 35.17 -27.82
C ASN A 468 -6.11 36.05 -27.26
N ARG A 469 -6.78 35.65 -26.18
CA ARG A 469 -7.82 36.49 -25.54
C ARG A 469 -7.46 36.78 -24.09
N ALA A 470 -7.50 38.05 -23.69
CA ALA A 470 -7.40 38.43 -22.29
C ALA A 470 -8.58 37.82 -21.51
N HIS A 471 -8.26 37.01 -20.51
CA HIS A 471 -9.27 36.36 -19.67
C HIS A 471 -9.75 37.39 -18.64
N ASP A 472 -10.84 38.09 -18.95
CA ASP A 472 -11.44 39.03 -18.01
C ASP A 472 -12.26 38.33 -16.93
N ILE A 473 -12.42 39.03 -15.81
CA ILE A 473 -13.04 38.56 -14.57
C ILE A 473 -14.49 38.06 -14.75
N GLN A 474 -15.12 38.39 -15.89
CA GLN A 474 -16.51 38.04 -16.18
C GLN A 474 -16.68 36.57 -16.63
N LEU A 475 -15.68 35.94 -17.24
CA LEU A 475 -15.76 34.53 -17.63
C LEU A 475 -15.79 33.60 -16.40
N SER A 476 -14.94 33.87 -15.41
CA SER A 476 -14.89 33.14 -14.13
C SER A 476 -16.18 33.28 -13.31
N LEU A 477 -16.85 34.44 -13.38
CA LEU A 477 -18.12 34.68 -12.68
C LEU A 477 -19.31 33.98 -13.35
N SER A 478 -19.25 33.71 -14.67
CA SER A 478 -20.32 33.02 -15.40
C SER A 478 -20.37 31.51 -15.16
N ILE A 479 -19.20 30.87 -14.94
CA ILE A 479 -19.07 29.42 -14.78
C ILE A 479 -19.59 28.98 -13.40
N CYS A 480 -19.37 29.78 -12.37
CA CYS A 480 -19.72 29.41 -11.01
C CYS A 480 -21.16 29.75 -10.60
N LYS A 481 -21.96 30.43 -11.45
CA LYS A 481 -23.33 30.90 -11.13
C LYS A 481 -23.50 31.54 -9.72
N GLY A 482 -22.42 32.00 -9.09
CA GLY A 482 -22.45 32.86 -7.90
C GLY A 482 -22.69 32.24 -6.53
N GLU A 483 -22.64 30.92 -6.27
CA GLU A 483 -22.88 30.40 -4.89
C GLU A 483 -21.97 29.23 -4.46
N PHE A 484 -21.50 29.30 -3.20
CA PHE A 484 -20.82 28.25 -2.41
C PHE A 484 -21.63 28.13 -1.10
N PRO A 485 -22.06 26.95 -0.62
CA PRO A 485 -22.62 26.84 0.73
C PRO A 485 -21.74 26.02 1.68
N ALA A 486 -21.42 26.64 2.81
CA ALA A 486 -21.05 25.99 4.06
C ALA A 486 -22.24 26.08 5.02
N GLU A 487 -23.34 25.40 4.72
CA GLU A 487 -24.55 25.36 5.55
C GLU A 487 -25.22 23.98 5.48
N ILE A 488 -25.83 23.55 6.60
CA ILE A 488 -26.64 22.33 6.67
C ILE A 488 -27.90 22.56 5.83
N ILE A 489 -28.01 21.85 4.71
CA ILE A 489 -29.20 21.88 3.84
C ILE A 489 -30.26 20.87 4.31
N GLU A 490 -31.53 21.11 3.95
CA GLU A 490 -32.73 20.39 4.42
C GLU A 490 -32.65 18.85 4.30
N ASP A 491 -31.83 18.31 3.39
CA ASP A 491 -31.70 16.87 3.12
C ASP A 491 -30.54 16.19 3.87
N THR A 492 -29.96 16.84 4.88
CA THR A 492 -28.84 16.27 5.64
C THR A 492 -29.29 15.08 6.50
N PRO A 493 -28.71 13.88 6.35
CA PRO A 493 -29.12 12.70 7.12
C PRO A 493 -28.99 12.88 8.63
N GLN A 494 -30.05 12.50 9.37
CA GLN A 494 -30.15 12.72 10.81
C GLN A 494 -28.99 12.10 11.62
N CYS A 495 -28.44 10.97 11.18
CA CYS A 495 -27.30 10.32 11.84
C CYS A 495 -26.03 11.19 11.87
N TYR A 496 -25.82 12.05 10.87
CA TYR A 496 -24.70 12.99 10.83
C TYR A 496 -24.93 14.18 11.78
N ILE A 497 -26.17 14.65 11.88
CA ILE A 497 -26.56 15.71 12.82
C ILE A 497 -26.39 15.23 14.26
N ASP A 498 -26.77 13.99 14.54
CA ASP A 498 -26.67 13.38 15.88
C ASP A 498 -25.21 13.08 16.25
N LEU A 499 -24.38 12.67 15.28
CA LEU A 499 -22.95 12.49 15.48
C LEU A 499 -22.28 13.81 15.88
N MET A 500 -22.57 14.91 15.16
CA MET A 500 -22.02 16.25 15.42
C MET A 500 -22.42 16.81 16.79
N LYS A 501 -23.62 16.49 17.29
CA LYS A 501 -24.08 16.88 18.63
C LYS A 501 -23.42 16.06 19.75
N ASN A 502 -23.15 14.78 19.52
CA ASN A 502 -22.57 13.88 20.52
C ASN A 502 -21.06 14.08 20.76
N VAL A 503 -20.34 14.67 19.80
CA VAL A 503 -18.91 15.00 19.95
C VAL A 503 -18.64 16.38 20.57
N GLY A 504 -19.67 17.05 21.12
CA GLY A 504 -19.47 18.26 21.92
C GLY A 504 -19.00 19.49 21.14
N MET A 505 -19.21 19.54 19.83
CA MET A 505 -18.95 20.76 19.05
C MET A 505 -20.07 21.77 19.30
N ASN A 506 -19.72 22.94 19.85
CA ASN A 506 -20.67 24.05 20.03
C ASN A 506 -21.12 24.58 18.67
N ILE A 507 -22.38 24.31 18.33
CA ILE A 507 -23.04 24.85 17.14
C ILE A 507 -23.56 26.24 17.50
N HIS A 508 -22.86 27.29 17.06
CA HIS A 508 -23.43 28.63 17.12
C HIS A 508 -24.51 28.78 16.04
N GLN A 509 -25.77 28.56 16.42
CA GLN A 509 -26.91 29.15 15.74
C GLN A 509 -26.86 30.67 15.99
N LYS A 510 -26.72 31.47 14.94
CA LYS A 510 -27.01 32.90 15.01
C LYS A 510 -28.44 33.14 14.55
N ASP A 511 -29.37 32.87 15.46
CA ASP A 511 -30.65 33.57 15.48
C ASP A 511 -30.64 34.50 16.69
N HIS A 512 -30.31 35.77 16.45
CA HIS A 512 -31.06 36.90 16.99
C HIS A 512 -30.53 38.26 16.47
N LEU A 513 -31.45 38.95 15.81
CA LEU A 513 -31.86 40.35 16.03
C LEU A 513 -30.99 41.50 15.51
N LEU A 514 -31.54 42.11 14.45
CA LEU A 514 -31.98 43.51 14.42
C LEU A 514 -31.00 44.56 14.96
N LYS A 515 -30.38 45.28 14.02
CA LYS A 515 -30.56 46.72 13.87
C LYS A 515 -30.51 47.11 12.41
#